data_AF-A0A938MZ19-F1
#
_entry.id   AF-A0A938MZ19-F1
#
_cell.length_a   1.000
_cell.length_b   1.000
_cell.length_c   1.000
_cell.angle_alpha   90.00
_cell.angle_beta   90.00
_cell.angle_gamma   90.00
#
_symmetry.space_group_name_H-M   'P 1'
#
loop_
_entity.id
_entity.type
_entity.pdbx_description
1 polymer ?
#
loop_
_entity_poly.entity_id
_entity_poly.type
_entity_poly.pdbx_seq_one_letter_code
_entity_poly.pdbx_strand_id
1 'polypeptide(L)'
;MPRDGSADQGFERTLRESCIAKLAGWVVSQPREMNLGMGLVTASGVLHEIDVVAQHELTVGILELKNRAEWPPEKNDVIVFFAKILDYLCLSPVLLRSYLLPVFVSSYAFEQSGLAACLGLGIHPVAPQLRPLPILIDNANRMLTEKDNGLAVPSGDALALDDFCARIRNMASLLAGADANARFDYFSDLTIAVRAFGGVAVAELAVDLRAMNAECSRLIQVFRAAKGG
;
A
#
# COMPACT_ATOMS: atom_id res chain seq x y z
N MET A 1 -29.48 -4.68 19.68
CA MET A 1 -28.66 -5.89 19.88
C MET A 1 -27.23 -5.46 20.14
N PRO A 2 -26.54 -5.99 21.16
CA PRO A 2 -25.11 -5.74 21.32
C PRO A 2 -24.40 -6.46 20.16
N ARG A 3 -23.68 -5.69 19.34
CA ARG A 3 -22.99 -6.23 18.15
C ARG A 3 -21.75 -6.99 18.60
N ASP A 4 -21.62 -8.20 18.08
CA ASP A 4 -20.49 -9.10 18.26
C ASP A 4 -19.16 -8.40 17.99
N GLY A 5 -18.21 -8.56 18.90
CA GLY A 5 -16.81 -8.23 18.67
C GLY A 5 -16.19 -9.23 17.71
N SER A 6 -16.60 -9.20 16.44
CA SER A 6 -16.02 -10.04 15.41
C SER A 6 -14.51 -9.74 15.29
N ALA A 7 -13.73 -10.77 14.97
CA ALA A 7 -12.27 -10.66 14.84
C ALA A 7 -11.85 -9.51 13.91
N ASP A 8 -12.68 -9.18 12.92
CA ASP A 8 -12.47 -8.11 11.95
C ASP A 8 -12.53 -6.71 12.58
N GLN A 9 -13.55 -6.43 13.42
CA GLN A 9 -13.62 -5.16 14.15
C GLN A 9 -12.46 -5.03 15.15
N GLY A 10 -12.00 -6.15 15.71
CA GLY A 10 -10.81 -6.20 16.56
C GLY A 10 -9.53 -5.83 15.79
N PHE A 11 -9.36 -6.36 14.58
CA PHE A 11 -8.22 -6.07 13.71
C PHE A 11 -8.17 -4.61 13.26
N GLU A 12 -9.27 -4.07 12.74
CA GLU A 12 -9.38 -2.67 12.34
C GLU A 12 -9.13 -1.71 13.50
N ARG A 13 -9.75 -1.97 14.66
CA ARG A 13 -9.54 -1.15 15.86
C ARG A 13 -8.07 -1.18 16.29
N THR A 14 -7.46 -2.36 16.33
CA THR A 14 -6.05 -2.51 16.74
C THR A 14 -5.11 -1.77 15.79
N LEU A 15 -5.33 -1.88 14.47
CA LEU A 15 -4.52 -1.15 13.49
C LEU A 15 -4.69 0.36 13.67
N ARG A 16 -5.94 0.83 13.80
CA ARG A 16 -6.27 2.25 13.99
C ARG A 16 -5.63 2.83 15.26
N GLU A 17 -5.75 2.14 16.39
CA GLU A 17 -5.12 2.53 17.66
C GLU A 17 -3.60 2.57 17.55
N SER A 18 -2.99 1.59 16.86
CA SER A 18 -1.55 1.59 16.60
C SER A 18 -1.13 2.76 15.72
N CYS A 19 -1.90 3.11 14.68
CA CYS A 19 -1.64 4.28 13.85
C CYS A 19 -1.68 5.56 14.68
N ILE A 20 -2.73 5.76 15.49
CA ILE A 20 -2.86 6.93 16.37
C ILE A 20 -1.69 7.03 17.36
N ALA A 21 -1.27 5.91 17.94
CA ALA A 21 -0.21 5.92 18.94
C ALA A 21 1.20 6.14 18.35
N LYS A 22 1.45 5.73 17.10
CA LYS A 22 2.80 5.68 16.52
C LYS A 22 3.05 6.69 15.41
N LEU A 23 2.02 7.18 14.74
CA LEU A 23 2.14 8.10 13.62
C LEU A 23 1.90 9.54 14.09
N ALA A 24 2.89 10.10 14.80
CA ALA A 24 2.83 11.48 15.25
C ALA A 24 2.57 12.44 14.07
N GLY A 25 1.65 13.39 14.27
CA GLY A 25 1.23 14.36 13.25
C GLY A 25 0.15 13.87 12.29
N TRP A 26 -0.15 12.57 12.25
CA TRP A 26 -1.23 12.03 11.42
C TRP A 26 -2.59 12.17 12.10
N VAL A 27 -3.58 12.62 11.34
CA VAL A 27 -5.00 12.56 11.72
C VAL A 27 -5.57 11.26 11.16
N VAL A 28 -6.04 10.37 12.04
CA VAL A 28 -6.61 9.08 11.64
C VAL A 28 -8.11 9.10 11.85
N SER A 29 -8.87 8.63 10.86
CA SER A 29 -10.33 8.56 10.90
C SER A 29 -10.79 7.73 12.08
N GLN A 30 -11.75 8.26 12.84
CA GLN A 30 -12.44 7.50 13.86
C GLN A 30 -13.29 6.40 13.21
N PRO A 31 -13.70 5.34 13.94
CA PRO A 31 -14.50 4.24 13.40
C PRO A 31 -15.80 4.65 12.68
N ARG A 32 -16.25 5.91 12.81
CA ARG A 32 -17.49 6.45 12.20
C ARG A 32 -17.39 7.93 11.80
N GLU A 33 -16.23 8.55 11.94
CA GLU A 33 -16.11 10.01 11.85
C GLU A 33 -14.94 10.35 10.93
N MET A 34 -15.29 10.82 9.73
CA MET A 34 -14.64 11.92 9.00
C MET A 34 -15.55 12.55 7.92
N ASN A 35 -16.87 12.28 7.85
CA ASN A 35 -17.71 12.59 6.65
C ASN A 35 -17.16 12.01 5.33
N LEU A 36 -16.24 11.04 5.44
CA LEU A 36 -15.52 10.43 4.34
C LEU A 36 -15.79 8.92 4.23
N GLY A 37 -16.62 8.38 5.14
CA GLY A 37 -17.01 6.96 5.19
C GLY A 37 -18.43 6.70 5.71
N MET A 38 -19.25 7.73 5.94
CA MET A 38 -20.67 7.53 6.32
C MET A 38 -21.57 7.93 5.17
N GLY A 39 -22.38 6.98 4.69
CA GLY A 39 -23.58 7.31 3.94
C GLY A 39 -23.31 7.91 2.56
N LEU A 40 -22.14 7.68 1.97
CA LEU A 40 -21.89 8.10 0.60
C LEU A 40 -22.81 7.29 -0.30
N VAL A 41 -23.90 7.92 -0.73
CA VAL A 41 -24.57 7.54 -1.96
C VAL A 41 -23.51 7.80 -3.03
N THR A 42 -22.78 6.74 -3.36
CA THR A 42 -21.74 6.78 -4.37
C THR A 42 -22.35 7.21 -5.70
N ALA A 43 -21.51 7.54 -6.70
CA ALA A 43 -22.03 7.78 -8.05
C ALA A 43 -22.83 6.58 -8.59
N SER A 44 -22.58 5.37 -8.05
CA SER A 44 -23.32 4.14 -8.34
C SER A 44 -24.57 3.91 -7.46
N GLY A 45 -24.79 4.70 -6.41
CA GLY A 45 -25.89 4.52 -5.46
C GLY A 45 -25.67 3.40 -4.42
N VAL A 46 -24.49 2.77 -4.40
CA VAL A 46 -24.11 1.71 -3.46
C VAL A 46 -23.37 2.31 -2.26
N LEU A 47 -23.74 1.92 -1.04
CA LEU A 47 -23.00 2.33 0.15
C LEU A 47 -21.66 1.58 0.23
N HIS A 48 -20.56 2.33 0.14
CA HIS A 48 -19.22 1.83 0.39
C HIS A 48 -18.65 2.44 1.67
N GLU A 49 -18.06 1.58 2.51
CA GLU A 49 -17.33 1.98 3.71
C GLU A 49 -15.83 1.77 3.45
N ILE A 50 -15.02 2.76 3.81
CA ILE A 50 -13.56 2.69 3.84
C ILE A 50 -13.15 2.47 5.30
N ASP A 51 -12.32 1.46 5.54
CA ASP A 51 -12.02 1.00 6.90
C ASP A 51 -11.18 2.02 7.70
N VAL A 52 -10.14 2.59 7.07
CA VAL A 52 -9.31 3.65 7.68
C VAL A 52 -8.91 4.69 6.63
N VAL A 53 -9.08 5.97 6.97
CA VAL A 53 -8.47 7.09 6.25
C VAL A 53 -7.51 7.79 7.20
N ALA A 54 -6.31 8.12 6.73
CA ALA A 54 -5.32 8.84 7.52
C ALA A 54 -4.78 10.03 6.71
N GLN A 55 -4.57 11.17 7.35
CA GLN A 55 -4.08 12.38 6.70
C GLN A 55 -2.88 12.96 7.45
N HIS A 56 -1.86 13.37 6.70
CA HIS A 56 -0.74 14.16 7.21
C HIS A 56 -0.34 15.19 6.16
N GLU A 57 -0.47 16.47 6.50
CA GLU A 57 -0.25 17.58 5.56
C GLU A 57 -1.07 17.38 4.27
N LEU A 58 -0.38 17.36 3.11
CA LEU A 58 -0.95 17.11 1.79
C LEU A 58 -0.96 15.62 1.43
N THR A 59 -0.84 14.69 2.38
CA THR A 59 -0.89 13.24 2.11
C THR A 59 -2.15 12.63 2.69
N VAL A 60 -2.86 11.80 1.91
CA VAL A 60 -4.06 11.07 2.33
C VAL A 60 -3.86 9.58 2.06
N GLY A 61 -3.78 8.79 3.13
CA GLY A 61 -3.84 7.34 3.10
C GLY A 61 -5.29 6.85 3.14
N ILE A 62 -5.65 5.97 2.21
CA ILE A 62 -6.94 5.29 2.16
C ILE A 62 -6.66 3.80 2.29
N LEU A 63 -7.16 3.16 3.35
CA LEU A 63 -6.85 1.78 3.69
C LEU A 63 -8.12 0.93 3.66
N GLU A 64 -8.03 -0.21 2.97
CA GLU A 64 -8.95 -1.34 3.11
C GLU A 64 -8.22 -2.46 3.86
N LEU A 65 -8.91 -3.06 4.83
CA LEU A 65 -8.41 -4.12 5.67
C LEU A 65 -9.21 -5.40 5.39
N LYS A 66 -8.49 -6.53 5.25
CA LYS A 66 -9.07 -7.86 5.22
C LYS A 66 -8.41 -8.74 6.27
N ASN A 67 -9.18 -9.07 7.30
CA ASN A 67 -8.75 -10.04 8.29
C ASN A 67 -9.37 -11.40 7.98
N ARG A 68 -8.58 -12.34 7.46
CA ARG A 68 -9.04 -13.69 7.10
C ARG A 68 -8.05 -14.70 7.64
N ALA A 69 -8.54 -15.66 8.42
CA ALA A 69 -7.68 -16.67 9.06
C ALA A 69 -7.25 -17.77 8.07
N GLU A 70 -8.12 -18.12 7.11
CA GLU A 70 -7.97 -19.36 6.34
C GLU A 70 -7.79 -19.16 4.84
N TRP A 71 -8.08 -17.98 4.30
CA TRP A 71 -8.01 -17.75 2.85
C TRP A 71 -7.42 -16.37 2.48
N PRO A 72 -6.68 -16.32 1.36
CA PRO A 72 -6.08 -15.09 0.86
C PRO A 72 -7.13 -14.08 0.37
N PRO A 73 -6.77 -12.78 0.31
CA PRO A 73 -7.58 -11.80 -0.42
C PRO A 73 -7.59 -12.13 -1.92
N GLU A 74 -8.76 -12.06 -2.52
CA GLU A 74 -8.97 -12.36 -3.93
C GLU A 74 -8.72 -11.12 -4.80
N LYS A 75 -8.50 -11.34 -6.10
CA LYS A 75 -8.46 -10.26 -7.10
C LYS A 75 -9.72 -9.37 -7.02
N ASN A 76 -10.89 -9.96 -6.77
CA ASN A 76 -12.14 -9.22 -6.70
C ASN A 76 -12.19 -8.27 -5.50
N ASP A 77 -11.62 -8.66 -4.35
CA ASP A 77 -11.55 -7.78 -3.18
C ASP A 77 -10.79 -6.48 -3.50
N VAL A 78 -9.68 -6.60 -4.25
CA VAL A 78 -8.86 -5.45 -4.67
C VAL A 78 -9.60 -4.57 -5.69
N ILE A 79 -10.32 -5.17 -6.64
CA ILE A 79 -11.12 -4.44 -7.62
C ILE A 79 -12.25 -3.66 -6.93
N VAL A 80 -12.92 -4.29 -5.97
CA VAL A 80 -13.96 -3.63 -5.16
C VAL A 80 -13.34 -2.45 -4.42
N PHE A 81 -12.18 -2.62 -3.77
CA PHE A 81 -11.51 -1.49 -3.11
C PHE A 81 -11.17 -0.36 -4.08
N PHE A 82 -10.67 -0.67 -5.27
CA PHE A 82 -10.42 0.34 -6.31
C PHE A 82 -11.69 1.09 -6.72
N ALA A 83 -12.82 0.40 -6.85
CA ALA A 83 -14.10 1.04 -7.09
C ALA A 83 -14.51 1.99 -5.96
N LYS A 84 -14.30 1.59 -4.68
CA LYS A 84 -14.52 2.48 -3.53
C LYS A 84 -13.69 3.76 -3.62
N ILE A 85 -12.42 3.65 -4.02
CA ILE A 85 -11.53 4.82 -4.22
C ILE A 85 -12.10 5.73 -5.31
N LEU A 86 -12.49 5.19 -6.47
CA LEU A 86 -13.08 5.99 -7.55
C LEU A 86 -14.31 6.74 -7.07
N ASP A 87 -15.23 6.06 -6.39
CA ASP A 87 -16.44 6.69 -5.87
C ASP A 87 -16.13 7.79 -4.86
N TYR A 88 -15.12 7.57 -4.02
CA TYR A 88 -14.66 8.55 -3.04
C TYR A 88 -14.05 9.80 -3.70
N LEU A 89 -13.25 9.62 -4.76
CA LEU A 89 -12.69 10.72 -5.54
C LEU A 89 -13.75 11.47 -6.35
N CYS A 90 -14.76 10.78 -6.88
CA CYS A 90 -15.88 11.40 -7.57
C CYS A 90 -16.74 12.25 -6.63
N LEU A 91 -16.93 11.82 -5.39
CA LEU A 91 -17.65 12.59 -4.38
C LEU A 91 -16.85 13.82 -3.94
N SER A 92 -15.54 13.66 -3.72
CA SER A 92 -14.67 14.74 -3.22
C SER A 92 -13.45 14.89 -4.12
N PRO A 93 -13.59 15.49 -5.33
CA PRO A 93 -12.48 15.66 -6.26
C PRO A 93 -11.32 16.47 -5.68
N VAL A 94 -11.59 17.35 -4.71
CA VAL A 94 -10.57 18.16 -4.04
C VAL A 94 -9.48 17.32 -3.36
N LEU A 95 -9.75 16.05 -3.04
CA LEU A 95 -8.76 15.11 -2.51
C LEU A 95 -7.59 14.87 -3.48
N LEU A 96 -7.79 15.06 -4.77
CA LEU A 96 -6.74 14.97 -5.80
C LEU A 96 -5.74 16.13 -5.76
N ARG A 97 -5.97 17.14 -4.91
CA ARG A 97 -4.96 18.15 -4.58
C ARG A 97 -3.95 17.67 -3.53
N SER A 98 -4.23 16.52 -2.93
CA SER A 98 -3.36 15.81 -1.99
C SER A 98 -2.68 14.63 -2.70
N TYR A 99 -1.57 14.19 -2.14
CA TYR A 99 -0.91 12.95 -2.48
C TYR A 99 -1.70 11.75 -1.90
N LEU A 100 -2.30 10.95 -2.78
CA LEU A 100 -3.11 9.80 -2.43
C LEU A 100 -2.26 8.54 -2.26
N LEU A 101 -2.53 7.79 -1.20
CA LEU A 101 -1.90 6.52 -0.87
C LEU A 101 -2.95 5.43 -0.65
N PRO A 102 -3.41 4.75 -1.70
CA PRO A 102 -4.24 3.56 -1.57
C PRO A 102 -3.45 2.39 -0.98
N VAL A 103 -3.95 1.79 0.09
CA VAL A 103 -3.28 0.68 0.77
C VAL A 103 -4.29 -0.44 1.00
N PHE A 104 -3.93 -1.66 0.62
CA PHE A 104 -4.73 -2.85 0.92
C PHE A 104 -3.97 -3.70 1.92
N VAL A 105 -4.53 -3.83 3.12
CA VAL A 105 -3.93 -4.55 4.24
C VAL A 105 -4.63 -5.88 4.42
N SER A 106 -3.86 -6.96 4.51
CA SER A 106 -4.38 -8.31 4.74
C SER A 106 -3.64 -8.97 5.89
N SER A 107 -4.36 -9.72 6.74
CA SER A 107 -3.74 -10.60 7.74
C SER A 107 -3.23 -11.91 7.15
N TYR A 108 -3.61 -12.23 5.90
CA TYR A 108 -3.17 -13.40 5.14
C TYR A 108 -2.29 -12.98 3.94
N ALA A 109 -1.42 -13.89 3.47
CA ALA A 109 -0.60 -13.64 2.29
C ALA A 109 -1.45 -13.48 1.02
N PHE A 110 -1.07 -12.60 0.10
CA PHE A 110 -1.79 -12.45 -1.17
C PHE A 110 -1.52 -13.62 -2.12
N GLU A 111 -2.52 -14.03 -2.88
CA GLU A 111 -2.32 -14.81 -4.11
C GLU A 111 -1.78 -13.95 -5.26
N GLN A 112 -1.26 -14.60 -6.31
CA GLN A 112 -0.60 -13.88 -7.41
C GLN A 112 -1.58 -12.95 -8.12
N SER A 113 -2.82 -13.40 -8.30
CA SER A 113 -3.89 -12.62 -8.94
C SER A 113 -4.27 -11.38 -8.13
N GLY A 114 -4.41 -11.50 -6.81
CA GLY A 114 -4.67 -10.38 -5.90
C GLY A 114 -3.51 -9.39 -5.86
N LEU A 115 -2.28 -9.89 -5.77
CA LEU A 115 -1.09 -9.05 -5.79
C LEU A 115 -0.92 -8.30 -7.12
N ALA A 116 -1.12 -9.00 -8.25
CA ALA A 116 -1.08 -8.39 -9.58
C ALA A 116 -2.16 -7.31 -9.75
N ALA A 117 -3.35 -7.51 -9.16
CA ALA A 117 -4.39 -6.50 -9.15
C ALA A 117 -3.97 -5.27 -8.35
N CYS A 118 -3.36 -5.44 -7.17
CA CYS A 118 -2.85 -4.32 -6.38
C CYS A 118 -1.85 -3.49 -7.20
N LEU A 119 -0.87 -4.16 -7.83
CA LEU A 119 0.15 -3.51 -8.65
C LEU A 119 -0.45 -2.76 -9.85
N GLY A 120 -1.32 -3.41 -10.62
CA GLY A 120 -1.93 -2.81 -11.81
C GLY A 120 -2.89 -1.67 -11.51
N LEU A 121 -3.43 -1.59 -10.30
CA LEU A 121 -4.36 -0.56 -9.87
C LEU A 121 -3.71 0.54 -9.03
N GLY A 122 -2.40 0.49 -8.79
CA GLY A 122 -1.69 1.49 -7.98
C GLY A 122 -1.99 1.39 -6.49
N ILE A 123 -2.37 0.21 -6.01
CA ILE A 123 -2.69 -0.05 -4.62
C ILE A 123 -1.48 -0.70 -3.94
N HIS A 124 -1.08 -0.18 -2.79
CA HIS A 124 0.04 -0.71 -2.01
C HIS A 124 -0.40 -1.92 -1.17
N PRO A 125 0.06 -3.14 -1.47
CA PRO A 125 -0.32 -4.32 -0.71
C PRO A 125 0.55 -4.43 0.56
N VAL A 126 -0.10 -4.71 1.69
CA VAL A 126 0.54 -4.96 2.98
C VAL A 126 0.01 -6.27 3.54
N ALA A 127 0.90 -7.21 3.83
CA ALA A 127 0.56 -8.49 4.44
C ALA A 127 1.76 -9.03 5.22
N PRO A 128 1.61 -10.10 6.03
CA PRO A 128 2.76 -10.78 6.61
C PRO A 128 3.82 -11.09 5.55
N GLN A 129 5.07 -10.71 5.83
CA GLN A 129 6.23 -10.88 4.94
C GLN A 129 6.16 -10.10 3.61
N LEU A 130 5.15 -9.25 3.40
CA LEU A 130 4.98 -8.43 2.21
C LEU A 130 4.98 -6.95 2.58
N ARG A 131 6.09 -6.28 2.27
CA ARG A 131 6.25 -4.83 2.33
C ARG A 131 5.85 -4.24 0.98
N PRO A 132 5.15 -3.10 0.96
CA PRO A 132 4.83 -2.40 -0.27
C PRO A 132 6.10 -1.80 -0.88
N LEU A 133 6.09 -1.56 -2.19
CA LEU A 133 7.25 -1.11 -2.96
C LEU A 133 7.95 0.14 -2.38
N PRO A 134 7.26 1.20 -1.92
CA PRO A 134 7.92 2.35 -1.30
C PRO A 134 8.78 1.99 -0.08
N ILE A 135 8.35 1.00 0.72
CA ILE A 135 9.10 0.54 1.89
C ILE A 135 10.30 -0.32 1.48
N LEU A 136 10.21 -1.06 0.37
CA LEU A 136 11.37 -1.75 -0.19
C LEU A 136 12.42 -0.76 -0.69
N ILE A 137 12.00 0.32 -1.36
CA ILE A 137 12.88 1.41 -1.80
C ILE A 137 13.57 2.06 -0.60
N ASP A 138 12.82 2.42 0.45
CA ASP A 138 13.40 3.00 1.68
C ASP A 138 14.44 2.06 2.32
N ASN A 139 14.14 0.76 2.45
CA ASN A 139 15.11 -0.20 2.96
C ASN A 139 16.36 -0.31 2.08
N ALA A 140 16.20 -0.33 0.76
CA ALA A 140 17.32 -0.35 -0.18
C ALA A 140 18.23 0.87 0.00
N ASN A 141 17.63 2.07 0.06
CA ASN A 141 18.36 3.33 0.24
C ASN A 141 19.10 3.38 1.59
N ARG A 142 18.48 2.89 2.66
CA ARG A 142 19.14 2.79 3.97
C ARG A 142 20.33 1.85 3.93
N MET A 143 20.16 0.65 3.37
CA MET A 143 21.27 -0.31 3.25
C MET A 143 22.42 0.24 2.39
N LEU A 144 22.11 0.92 1.28
CA LEU A 144 23.13 1.60 0.47
C LEU A 144 23.87 2.67 1.28
N THR A 145 23.14 3.52 2.00
CA THR A 145 23.75 4.56 2.85
C THR A 145 24.70 3.97 3.89
N GLU A 146 24.33 2.86 4.52
CA GLU A 146 25.18 2.17 5.49
C GLU A 146 26.44 1.60 4.84
N LYS A 147 26.32 0.98 3.65
CA LYS A 147 27.45 0.49 2.87
C LYS A 147 28.40 1.64 2.49
N ASP A 148 27.84 2.75 2.01
CA ASP A 148 28.59 3.94 1.61
C ASP A 148 29.28 4.63 2.79
N ASN A 149 28.70 4.53 3.98
CA ASN A 149 29.31 4.98 5.24
C ASN A 149 30.37 4.00 5.81
N GLY A 150 30.72 2.95 5.06
CA GLY A 150 31.82 2.05 5.39
C GLY A 150 31.43 0.80 6.18
N LEU A 151 30.15 0.45 6.29
CA LEU A 151 29.73 -0.82 6.88
C LEU A 151 30.30 -1.98 6.05
N ALA A 152 31.09 -2.86 6.69
CA ALA A 152 31.69 -4.00 6.02
C ALA A 152 30.65 -5.09 5.76
N VAL A 153 30.30 -5.29 4.49
CA VAL A 153 29.36 -6.31 4.02
C VAL A 153 30.09 -7.32 3.14
N PRO A 154 29.86 -8.63 3.28
CA PRO A 154 30.45 -9.64 2.41
C PRO A 154 30.22 -9.33 0.93
N SER A 155 31.20 -9.59 0.07
CA SER A 155 31.13 -9.21 -1.35
C SER A 155 29.91 -9.80 -2.08
N GLY A 156 29.53 -11.05 -1.77
CA GLY A 156 28.33 -11.67 -2.34
C GLY A 156 27.04 -10.95 -1.95
N ASP A 157 26.95 -10.46 -0.71
CA ASP A 157 25.79 -9.71 -0.23
C ASP A 157 25.76 -8.28 -0.74
N ALA A 158 26.93 -7.67 -0.96
CA ALA A 158 27.03 -6.36 -1.60
C ALA A 158 26.53 -6.42 -3.06
N LEU A 159 26.90 -7.46 -3.82
CA LEU A 159 26.38 -7.69 -5.17
C LEU A 159 24.87 -7.94 -5.16
N ALA A 160 24.39 -8.76 -4.23
CA ALA A 160 22.96 -9.03 -4.08
C ALA A 160 22.16 -7.75 -3.75
N LEU A 161 22.72 -6.84 -2.96
CA LEU A 161 22.11 -5.53 -2.71
C LEU A 161 22.04 -4.68 -3.98
N ASP A 162 23.10 -4.63 -4.78
CA ASP A 162 23.14 -3.84 -6.01
C ASP A 162 22.10 -4.37 -7.02
N ASP A 163 21.98 -5.69 -7.17
CA ASP A 163 20.95 -6.37 -7.99
C ASP A 163 19.53 -6.08 -7.47
N PHE A 164 19.32 -6.19 -6.15
CA PHE A 164 18.05 -5.88 -5.50
C PHE A 164 17.63 -4.42 -5.78
N CYS A 165 18.55 -3.47 -5.67
CA CYS A 165 18.31 -2.07 -5.96
C CYS A 165 17.94 -1.84 -7.44
N ALA A 166 18.63 -2.52 -8.37
CA ALA A 166 18.32 -2.43 -9.79
C ALA A 166 16.90 -2.95 -10.10
N ARG A 167 16.52 -4.10 -9.54
CA ARG A 167 15.19 -4.70 -9.72
C ARG A 167 14.08 -3.82 -9.16
N ILE A 168 14.27 -3.24 -7.98
CA ILE A 168 13.29 -2.34 -7.37
C ILE A 168 13.08 -1.08 -8.22
N ARG A 169 14.17 -0.44 -8.67
CA ARG A 169 14.08 0.76 -9.51
C ARG A 169 13.38 0.46 -10.83
N ASN A 170 13.68 -0.68 -11.45
CA ASN A 170 12.99 -1.12 -12.66
C ASN A 170 11.48 -1.31 -12.41
N MET A 171 11.10 -2.02 -11.34
CA MET A 171 9.68 -2.18 -10.99
C MET A 171 8.99 -0.85 -10.72
N ALA A 172 9.63 0.06 -9.98
CA ALA A 172 9.09 1.39 -9.70
C ALA A 172 8.88 2.19 -10.99
N SER A 173 9.82 2.13 -11.94
CA SER A 173 9.68 2.77 -13.24
C SER A 173 8.51 2.18 -14.05
N LEU A 174 8.37 0.85 -14.08
CA LEU A 174 7.28 0.17 -14.79
C LEU A 174 5.90 0.48 -14.19
N LEU A 175 5.83 0.67 -12.88
CA LEU A 175 4.58 0.94 -12.15
C LEU A 175 4.29 2.44 -11.95
N ALA A 176 5.16 3.33 -12.42
CA ALA A 176 5.00 4.78 -12.21
C ALA A 176 3.65 5.31 -12.74
N GLY A 177 3.17 4.77 -13.85
CA GLY A 177 1.86 5.14 -14.41
C GLY A 177 0.65 4.50 -13.70
N ALA A 178 0.86 3.49 -12.86
CA ALA A 178 -0.20 2.87 -12.07
C ALA A 178 -0.51 3.68 -10.80
N ASP A 179 0.48 4.41 -10.27
CA ASP A 179 0.37 5.22 -9.07
C ASP A 179 -0.83 6.17 -9.14
N ALA A 180 -1.61 6.25 -8.05
CA ALA A 180 -2.82 7.05 -7.99
C ALA A 180 -2.57 8.51 -8.38
N ASN A 181 -1.42 9.07 -8.01
CA ASN A 181 -1.06 10.47 -8.25
C ASN A 181 -0.61 10.74 -9.69
N ALA A 182 -0.21 9.69 -10.43
CA ALA A 182 0.04 9.78 -11.86
C ALA A 182 -1.22 9.48 -12.69
N ARG A 183 -2.16 8.75 -12.11
CA ARG A 183 -3.34 8.21 -12.80
C ARG A 183 -4.55 9.12 -12.72
N PHE A 184 -4.73 9.84 -11.61
CA PHE A 184 -5.88 10.69 -11.37
C PHE A 184 -5.50 12.16 -11.38
N ASP A 185 -6.21 12.96 -12.19
CA ASP A 185 -6.02 14.39 -12.30
C ASP A 185 -7.27 15.14 -11.84
N TYR A 186 -7.10 16.16 -10.99
CA TYR A 186 -8.16 17.11 -10.65
C TYR A 186 -8.38 18.07 -11.82
N PHE A 187 -9.60 18.09 -12.39
CA PHE A 187 -9.98 19.07 -13.40
C PHE A 187 -10.90 20.15 -12.81
N SER A 188 -11.95 19.74 -12.08
CA SER A 188 -12.85 20.62 -11.35
C SER A 188 -13.59 19.85 -10.24
N ASP A 189 -14.42 20.53 -9.45
CA ASP A 189 -15.27 19.89 -8.43
C ASP A 189 -16.36 18.98 -9.01
N LEU A 190 -16.54 18.97 -10.34
CA LEU A 190 -17.51 18.11 -11.04
C LEU A 190 -16.83 17.12 -11.99
N THR A 191 -15.49 17.11 -12.09
CA THR A 191 -14.79 16.32 -13.09
C THR A 191 -13.40 15.93 -12.62
N ILE A 192 -13.13 14.63 -12.69
CA ILE A 192 -11.78 14.07 -12.55
C ILE A 192 -11.39 13.42 -13.88
N ALA A 193 -10.11 13.49 -14.22
CA ALA A 193 -9.55 12.74 -15.33
C ALA A 193 -8.87 11.47 -14.81
N VAL A 194 -9.07 10.35 -15.51
CA VAL A 194 -8.46 9.06 -15.18
C VAL A 194 -7.65 8.61 -16.38
N ARG A 195 -6.33 8.51 -16.21
CA ARG A 195 -5.43 8.02 -17.24
C ARG A 195 -5.48 6.49 -17.29
N ALA A 196 -5.46 5.96 -18.50
CA ALA A 196 -5.30 4.53 -18.70
C ALA A 196 -3.85 4.13 -18.38
N PHE A 197 -3.70 3.03 -17.64
CA PHE A 197 -2.43 2.36 -17.41
C PHE A 197 -2.53 0.94 -17.97
N GLY A 198 -1.51 0.49 -18.68
CA GLY A 198 -1.50 -0.82 -19.33
C GLY A 198 -0.15 -1.12 -19.99
N GLY A 199 -0.07 -2.29 -20.64
CA GLY A 199 1.16 -2.73 -21.32
C GLY A 199 2.24 -3.28 -20.38
N VAL A 200 1.92 -3.51 -19.11
CA VAL A 200 2.84 -4.05 -18.12
C VAL A 200 2.37 -5.45 -17.68
N ALA A 201 3.28 -6.41 -17.65
CA ALA A 201 3.03 -7.78 -17.20
C ALA A 201 2.90 -7.85 -15.67
N VAL A 202 1.81 -7.32 -15.11
CA VAL A 202 1.60 -7.20 -13.65
C VAL A 202 1.61 -8.56 -12.93
N ALA A 203 1.29 -9.65 -13.62
CA ALA A 203 1.39 -11.00 -13.07
C ALA A 203 2.84 -11.43 -12.81
N GLU A 204 3.77 -11.05 -13.68
CA GLU A 204 5.21 -11.30 -13.52
C GLU A 204 5.78 -10.39 -12.43
N LEU A 205 5.39 -9.11 -12.44
CA LEU A 205 5.78 -8.17 -11.39
C LEU A 205 5.31 -8.60 -10.00
N ALA A 206 4.16 -9.27 -9.88
CA ALA A 206 3.70 -9.83 -8.61
C ALA A 206 4.64 -10.93 -8.09
N VAL A 207 5.18 -11.78 -8.97
CA VAL A 207 6.19 -12.78 -8.60
C VAL A 207 7.48 -12.10 -8.17
N ASP A 208 7.93 -11.11 -8.94
CA ASP A 208 9.13 -10.33 -8.61
C ASP A 208 9.01 -9.60 -7.28
N LEU A 209 7.85 -9.01 -6.97
CA LEU A 209 7.65 -8.28 -5.72
C LEU A 209 7.78 -9.20 -4.50
N ARG A 210 7.31 -10.45 -4.60
CA ARG A 210 7.51 -11.46 -3.55
C ARG A 210 8.97 -11.85 -3.41
N ALA A 211 9.64 -12.12 -4.53
CA ALA A 211 11.06 -12.47 -4.53
C ALA A 211 11.91 -11.35 -3.91
N MET A 212 11.62 -10.09 -4.26
CA MET A 212 12.27 -8.92 -3.67
C MET A 212 11.97 -8.77 -2.18
N ASN A 213 10.77 -9.10 -1.71
CA ASN A 213 10.47 -9.08 -0.28
C ASN A 213 11.25 -10.12 0.53
N ALA A 214 11.42 -11.32 -0.03
CA ALA A 214 12.25 -12.36 0.57
C ALA A 214 13.73 -11.92 0.62
N GLU A 215 14.23 -11.40 -0.51
CA GLU A 215 15.60 -10.90 -0.61
C GLU A 215 15.88 -9.72 0.32
N CYS A 216 14.95 -8.76 0.40
CA CYS A 216 15.04 -7.65 1.34
C CYS A 216 15.13 -8.14 2.79
N SER A 217 14.35 -9.15 3.16
CA SER A 217 14.36 -9.69 4.53
C SER A 217 15.70 -10.36 4.85
N ARG A 218 16.27 -11.09 3.88
CA ARG A 218 17.59 -11.71 3.96
C ARG A 218 18.69 -10.65 4.10
N LEU A 219 18.69 -9.63 3.23
CA LEU A 219 19.66 -8.52 3.27
C LEU A 219 19.59 -7.73 4.59
N ILE A 220 18.39 -7.45 5.11
CA ILE A 220 18.23 -6.79 6.42
C ILE A 220 18.92 -7.60 7.53
N GLN A 221 18.86 -8.93 7.51
CA GLN A 221 19.53 -9.76 8.51
C GLN A 221 21.06 -9.66 8.38
N VAL A 222 21.59 -9.68 7.16
CA VAL A 222 23.03 -9.49 6.90
C VAL A 222 23.51 -8.15 7.43
N PHE A 223 22.81 -7.06 7.10
CA PHE A 223 23.17 -5.71 7.56
C PHE A 223 23.07 -5.57 9.08
N ARG A 224 22.10 -6.21 9.72
CA ARG A 224 22.01 -6.24 11.19
C ARG A 224 23.16 -6.99 11.82
N ALA A 225 23.56 -8.13 11.25
CA ALA A 225 24.71 -8.89 11.74
C ALA A 225 26.02 -8.10 11.59
N ALA A 226 26.22 -7.42 10.47
CA ALA A 226 27.39 -6.58 10.22
C ALA A 226 27.49 -5.38 11.18
N LYS A 227 26.36 -4.86 11.67
CA LYS A 227 26.33 -3.77 12.67
C LYS A 227 26.53 -4.23 14.11
N GLY A 228 26.21 -5.49 14.39
CA GLY A 228 26.23 -6.05 15.74
C GLY A 228 27.53 -6.79 16.10
N GLY A 229 28.41 -7.00 15.12
CA GLY A 229 29.79 -7.49 15.32
C GLY A 229 30.77 -6.34 15.41
#